data_AF-A0A2V8PE75-F1
#
_entry.id   AF-A0A2V8PE75-F1
#
_cell.length_a   1.000
_cell.length_b   1.000
_cell.length_c   1.000
_cell.angle_alpha   90.00
_cell.angle_beta   90.00
_cell.angle_gamma   90.00
#
_symmetry.space_group_name_H-M   'P 1'
#
loop_
_entity.id
_entity.type
_entity.pdbx_description
1 polymer ?
#
loop_
_entity_poly.entity_id
_entity_poly.type
_entity_poly.pdbx_seq_one_letter_code
_entity_poly.pdbx_strand_id
1 'polypeptide(L)'
;MSTPLLSCGGSGQDYIDINVTGGSTTGAPAGFTIQWQTVGDYNQFGWPANSSCPLDAEGVPTCGESFCTASFSGNASSSNYNLAAGQPVTVRIGDLMLDSGVSTDCPQVRLLCSHNYVFRAFAHANSSRQRSAFTENLTCSTLECPVECDANVKGVDFWATHYPDAWPAAVLEGGLMIGCTSYTAEQLKTILLTTPGEGDCTTALLHQVIAARLNIANGASEVYVNLTAESLAGADAFLCGGEADCPSLTNTLDSARAQFECPVQK
;
A
#
# COMPACT_ATOMS: atom_id res chain seq x y z
N MET A 1 -13.69 31.20 2.15
CA MET A 1 -12.89 31.01 0.92
C MET A 1 -13.71 30.14 -0.02
N SER A 2 -13.50 30.22 -1.33
CA SER A 2 -14.20 29.37 -2.30
C SER A 2 -13.59 27.98 -2.26
N THR A 3 -14.44 26.95 -2.26
CA THR A 3 -14.00 25.55 -2.31
C THR A 3 -13.21 25.32 -3.60
N PRO A 4 -12.00 24.73 -3.53
CA PRO A 4 -11.23 24.41 -4.72
C PRO A 4 -11.92 23.30 -5.53
N LEU A 5 -11.51 23.15 -6.79
CA LEU A 5 -11.89 22.00 -7.61
C LEU A 5 -10.71 21.04 -7.71
N LEU A 6 -10.97 19.75 -7.52
CA LEU A 6 -9.98 18.69 -7.71
C LEU A 6 -10.29 17.89 -8.98
N SER A 7 -9.24 17.44 -9.65
CA SER A 7 -9.33 16.43 -10.70
C SER A 7 -8.06 15.59 -10.73
N CYS A 8 -8.16 14.33 -11.17
CA CYS A 8 -6.98 13.49 -11.36
C CYS A 8 -6.16 14.06 -12.53
N GLY A 9 -4.85 14.13 -12.34
CA GLY A 9 -3.87 14.40 -13.38
C GLY A 9 -3.29 13.10 -13.92
N GLY A 10 -1.96 13.04 -14.03
CA GLY A 10 -1.24 11.79 -14.29
C GLY A 10 -1.11 10.93 -13.03
N SER A 11 -0.82 9.65 -13.21
CA SER A 11 -0.46 8.75 -12.12
C SER A 11 0.83 8.02 -12.46
N GLY A 12 1.64 7.75 -11.45
CA GLY A 12 2.74 6.79 -11.47
C GLY A 12 2.42 5.60 -10.57
N GLN A 13 3.41 4.74 -10.37
CA GLN A 13 3.28 3.56 -9.51
C GLN A 13 3.20 3.96 -8.04
N ASP A 14 3.95 4.97 -7.64
CA ASP A 14 4.07 5.43 -6.26
C ASP A 14 3.61 6.88 -6.06
N TYR A 15 3.01 7.48 -7.10
CA TYR A 15 2.50 8.84 -7.04
C TYR A 15 1.20 9.05 -7.85
N ILE A 16 0.44 10.07 -7.49
CA ILE A 16 -0.71 10.58 -8.23
C ILE A 16 -0.58 12.11 -8.31
N ASP A 17 -0.60 12.64 -9.52
CA ASP A 17 -0.70 14.07 -9.76
C ASP A 17 -2.16 14.50 -9.59
N ILE A 18 -2.42 15.46 -8.70
CA ILE A 18 -3.73 16.06 -8.45
C ILE A 18 -3.74 17.48 -8.98
N ASN A 19 -4.66 17.77 -9.89
CA ASN A 19 -4.90 19.11 -10.39
C ASN A 19 -5.85 19.83 -9.45
N VAL A 20 -5.33 20.87 -8.78
CA VAL A 20 -6.09 21.74 -7.88
C VAL A 20 -6.36 23.06 -8.57
N THR A 21 -7.62 23.43 -8.70
CA THR A 21 -8.01 24.74 -9.25
C THR A 21 -8.59 25.61 -8.14
N GLY A 22 -8.05 26.83 -7.99
CA GLY A 22 -8.56 27.81 -7.03
C GLY A 22 -10.04 28.08 -7.25
N GLY A 23 -10.84 28.10 -6.18
CA GLY A 23 -12.29 28.22 -6.29
C GLY A 23 -12.73 29.49 -7.05
N SER A 24 -13.83 29.38 -7.80
CA SER A 24 -14.22 30.31 -8.88
C SER A 24 -14.43 31.78 -8.48
N THR A 25 -14.68 32.09 -7.20
CA THR A 25 -14.93 33.47 -6.75
C THR A 25 -13.73 34.12 -6.06
N THR A 26 -12.94 33.34 -5.31
CA THR A 26 -11.91 33.90 -4.41
C THR A 26 -10.55 33.25 -4.54
N GLY A 27 -10.43 32.15 -5.28
CA GLY A 27 -9.20 31.37 -5.35
C GLY A 27 -8.83 30.71 -4.02
N ALA A 28 -7.54 30.42 -3.87
CA ALA A 28 -6.91 29.94 -2.65
C ALA A 28 -5.63 30.75 -2.33
N PRO A 29 -5.72 32.09 -2.12
CA PRO A 29 -4.53 32.92 -1.94
C PRO A 29 -3.68 32.60 -0.71
N ALA A 30 -4.28 32.06 0.36
CA ALA A 30 -3.55 31.59 1.54
C ALA A 30 -3.06 30.13 1.41
N GLY A 31 -3.28 29.51 0.25
CA GLY A 31 -3.02 28.09 0.02
C GLY A 31 -4.21 27.18 0.31
N PHE A 32 -3.94 25.88 0.33
CA PHE A 32 -4.93 24.82 0.50
C PHE A 32 -4.30 23.60 1.18
N THR A 33 -5.14 22.73 1.73
CA THR A 33 -4.73 21.43 2.27
C THR A 33 -5.39 20.33 1.45
N ILE A 34 -4.64 19.27 1.14
CA ILE A 34 -5.15 18.02 0.55
C ILE A 34 -5.06 16.93 1.61
N GLN A 35 -6.12 16.13 1.69
CA GLN A 35 -6.17 14.92 2.50
C GLN A 35 -6.45 13.72 1.62
N TRP A 36 -5.77 12.62 1.92
CA TRP A 36 -5.96 11.37 1.20
C TRP A 36 -5.86 10.17 2.12
N GLN A 37 -6.49 9.08 1.70
CA GLN A 37 -6.36 7.75 2.29
C GLN A 37 -6.76 6.71 1.25
N THR A 38 -6.42 5.44 1.45
CA THR A 38 -6.90 4.36 0.58
C THR A 38 -8.43 4.27 0.63
N VAL A 39 -9.03 3.76 -0.44
CA VAL A 39 -10.48 3.49 -0.46
C VAL A 39 -10.88 2.49 0.64
N GLY A 40 -10.01 1.50 0.95
CA GLY A 40 -10.23 0.54 2.03
C GLY A 40 -10.41 1.23 3.38
N ASP A 41 -9.43 2.06 3.76
CA ASP A 41 -9.47 2.82 5.01
C ASP A 41 -10.63 3.81 5.04
N TYR A 42 -10.90 4.49 3.93
CA TYR A 42 -12.04 5.40 3.85
C TYR A 42 -13.38 4.68 4.10
N ASN A 43 -13.56 3.48 3.54
CA ASN A 43 -14.80 2.73 3.72
C ASN A 43 -14.98 2.24 5.17
N GLN A 44 -13.87 2.00 5.88
CA GLN A 44 -13.88 1.51 7.27
C GLN A 44 -14.03 2.65 8.29
N PHE A 45 -13.24 3.72 8.15
CA PHE A 45 -13.12 4.79 9.15
C PHE A 45 -13.78 6.10 8.71
N GLY A 46 -14.04 6.26 7.42
CA GLY A 46 -14.48 7.53 6.86
C GLY A 46 -13.42 8.61 6.96
N TRP A 47 -13.86 9.86 6.93
CA TRP A 47 -12.96 11.00 7.15
C TRP A 47 -12.87 11.36 8.63
N PRO A 48 -11.67 11.67 9.16
CA PRO A 48 -11.55 12.10 10.54
C PRO A 48 -12.23 13.47 10.75
N ALA A 49 -12.88 13.62 11.90
CA ALA A 49 -13.67 14.80 12.25
C ALA A 49 -12.81 16.08 12.32
N ASN A 50 -11.59 15.99 12.83
CA ASN A 50 -10.73 17.15 13.12
C ASN A 50 -9.69 17.43 12.04
N SER A 51 -9.81 16.83 10.84
CA SER A 51 -8.82 17.01 9.76
C SER A 51 -7.38 16.56 10.14
N SER A 52 -7.26 15.83 11.24
CA SER A 52 -6.05 15.22 11.79
C SER A 52 -6.43 13.82 12.26
N CYS A 53 -5.44 12.96 12.45
CA CYS A 53 -5.64 11.63 13.03
C CYS A 53 -5.30 11.66 14.53
N PRO A 54 -6.26 11.98 15.42
CA PRO A 54 -6.00 11.92 16.85
C PRO A 54 -5.82 10.47 17.29
N LEU A 55 -5.09 10.29 18.39
CA LEU A 55 -5.05 9.03 19.10
C LEU A 55 -6.25 8.94 20.05
N ASP A 56 -6.79 7.75 20.24
CA ASP A 56 -7.78 7.47 21.29
C ASP A 56 -7.13 7.44 22.69
N ALA A 57 -7.91 7.11 23.72
CA ALA A 57 -7.44 7.09 25.11
C ALA A 57 -6.35 6.04 25.35
N GLU A 58 -6.28 5.04 24.47
CA GLU A 58 -5.34 3.92 24.47
C GLU A 58 -4.11 4.20 23.59
N GLY A 59 -4.06 5.34 22.90
CA GLY A 59 -2.94 5.73 22.04
C GLY A 59 -3.03 5.17 20.62
N VAL A 60 -4.17 4.63 20.20
CA VAL A 60 -4.41 4.07 18.86
C VAL A 60 -4.96 5.16 17.92
N PRO A 61 -4.44 5.29 16.69
CA PRO A 61 -4.97 6.25 15.72
C PRO A 61 -6.45 6.01 15.41
N THR A 62 -7.28 7.05 15.48
CA THR A 62 -8.72 6.96 15.16
C THR A 62 -9.03 7.07 13.66
N CYS A 63 -8.04 6.89 12.81
CA CYS A 63 -8.14 6.94 11.36
C CYS A 63 -7.42 5.71 10.77
N GLY A 64 -7.68 5.41 9.50
CA GLY A 64 -6.91 4.38 8.81
C GLY A 64 -5.43 4.73 8.71
N GLU A 65 -4.56 3.71 8.71
CA GLU A 65 -3.11 3.88 8.66
C GLU A 65 -2.63 4.62 7.41
N SER A 66 -3.41 4.58 6.32
CA SER A 66 -3.11 5.31 5.09
C SER A 66 -3.58 6.77 5.08
N PHE A 67 -4.22 7.24 6.16
CA PHE A 67 -4.68 8.62 6.25
C PHE A 67 -3.51 9.59 6.30
N CYS A 68 -3.61 10.59 5.43
CA CYS A 68 -2.54 11.49 5.15
C CYS A 68 -3.04 12.89 4.86
N THR A 69 -2.22 13.88 5.21
CA THR A 69 -2.52 15.30 4.99
C THR A 69 -1.25 16.04 4.57
N ALA A 70 -1.42 16.95 3.60
CA ALA A 70 -0.40 17.90 3.19
C ALA A 70 -0.99 19.29 3.02
N SER A 71 -0.32 20.27 3.62
CA SER A 71 -0.66 21.68 3.56
C SER A 71 0.27 22.39 2.58
N PHE A 72 -0.32 23.15 1.68
CA PHE A 72 0.34 23.89 0.61
C PHE A 72 0.11 25.38 0.85
N SER A 73 1.11 26.06 1.40
CA SER A 73 1.05 27.46 1.81
C SER A 73 1.22 28.41 0.64
N GLY A 74 0.24 29.28 0.42
CA GLY A 74 0.35 30.40 -0.54
C GLY A 74 1.19 31.58 -0.04
N ASN A 75 1.63 31.56 1.22
CA ASN A 75 2.39 32.66 1.83
C ASN A 75 3.90 32.38 1.93
N ALA A 76 4.33 31.17 1.57
CA ALA A 76 5.75 30.83 1.55
C ALA A 76 6.46 31.54 0.38
N SER A 77 7.67 32.02 0.64
CA SER A 77 8.49 32.65 -0.41
C SER A 77 8.68 31.65 -1.56
N SER A 78 8.51 32.10 -2.81
CA SER A 78 8.56 31.26 -4.01
C SER A 78 7.53 30.12 -4.11
N SER A 79 6.45 30.14 -3.32
CA SER A 79 5.40 29.12 -3.47
C SER A 79 4.48 29.38 -4.66
N ASN A 80 4.11 28.31 -5.35
CA ASN A 80 3.15 28.35 -6.46
C ASN A 80 1.71 28.11 -6.01
N TYR A 81 1.46 28.09 -4.69
CA TYR A 81 0.18 27.68 -4.11
C TYR A 81 -0.73 28.86 -3.73
N ASN A 82 -0.31 30.10 -4.01
CA ASN A 82 -1.18 31.28 -3.98
C ASN A 82 -2.02 31.31 -5.26
N LEU A 83 -3.17 30.63 -5.22
CA LEU A 83 -4.01 30.48 -6.41
C LEU A 83 -5.02 31.62 -6.50
N ALA A 84 -5.01 32.34 -7.62
CA ALA A 84 -6.11 33.21 -8.01
C ALA A 84 -7.40 32.41 -8.30
N ALA A 85 -8.52 33.10 -8.44
CA ALA A 85 -9.78 32.47 -8.81
C ALA A 85 -9.65 31.75 -10.17
N GLY A 86 -9.94 30.45 -10.20
CA GLY A 86 -9.83 29.62 -11.40
C GLY A 86 -8.40 29.24 -11.81
N GLN A 87 -7.38 29.63 -11.04
CA GLN A 87 -5.99 29.28 -11.38
C GLN A 87 -5.70 27.81 -11.01
N PRO A 88 -5.19 27.00 -11.95
CA PRO A 88 -4.78 25.62 -11.68
C PRO A 88 -3.34 25.52 -11.15
N VAL A 89 -3.09 24.49 -10.37
CA VAL A 89 -1.75 23.98 -10.01
C VAL A 89 -1.82 22.45 -9.96
N THR A 90 -0.75 21.79 -10.39
CA THR A 90 -0.61 20.34 -10.27
C THR A 90 0.25 20.03 -9.06
N VAL A 91 -0.22 19.14 -8.20
CA VAL A 91 0.48 18.67 -7.01
C VAL A 91 0.73 17.18 -7.15
N ARG A 92 1.98 16.75 -6.98
CA ARG A 92 2.33 15.33 -6.98
C ARG A 92 2.21 14.75 -5.57
N ILE A 93 1.21 13.93 -5.33
CA ILE A 93 1.05 13.18 -4.08
C ILE A 93 1.81 11.86 -4.22
N GLY A 94 2.66 11.49 -3.27
CA GLY A 94 3.54 10.31 -3.38
C GLY A 94 5.01 10.64 -3.69
N ASP A 95 5.26 11.87 -4.12
CA ASP A 95 6.59 12.45 -4.20
C ASP A 95 6.47 13.92 -3.85
N LEU A 96 6.14 14.16 -2.57
CA LEU A 96 6.16 15.49 -1.99
C LEU A 96 7.62 15.86 -1.72
N MET A 97 8.39 16.05 -2.80
CA MET A 97 9.59 16.90 -2.75
C MET A 97 9.20 18.14 -1.96
N LEU A 98 9.98 18.48 -0.93
CA LEU A 98 9.71 19.56 0.02
C LEU A 98 9.81 20.92 -0.71
N ASP A 99 8.89 21.17 -1.63
CA ASP A 99 8.70 22.43 -2.31
C ASP A 99 8.44 23.50 -1.27
N SER A 100 8.95 24.70 -1.53
CA SER A 100 8.81 25.81 -0.59
C SER A 100 7.32 26.09 -0.33
N GLY A 101 6.90 25.84 0.91
CA GLY A 101 5.51 25.99 1.33
C GLY A 101 4.71 24.70 1.48
N VAL A 102 5.31 23.52 1.32
CA VAL A 102 4.65 22.23 1.58
C VAL A 102 5.02 21.71 2.97
N SER A 103 4.04 21.24 3.74
CA SER A 103 4.25 20.50 4.98
C SER A 103 3.30 19.30 5.05
N THR A 104 3.77 18.14 5.48
CA THR A 104 2.97 16.91 5.55
C THR A 104 3.22 16.15 6.86
N ASP A 105 2.18 15.48 7.33
CA ASP A 105 2.21 14.65 8.54
C ASP A 105 2.41 13.16 8.21
N CYS A 106 2.73 12.85 6.96
CA CYS A 106 2.84 11.48 6.45
C CYS A 106 4.26 10.93 6.59
N PRO A 107 4.48 9.86 7.37
CA PRO A 107 5.78 9.21 7.47
C PRO A 107 6.19 8.48 6.18
N GLN A 108 5.20 8.07 5.38
CA GLN A 108 5.36 7.39 4.10
C GLN A 108 5.11 8.41 2.99
N VAL A 109 6.18 8.98 2.42
CA VAL A 109 6.04 10.02 1.39
C VAL A 109 5.52 9.47 0.06
N ARG A 110 5.54 8.14 -0.12
CA ARG A 110 5.14 7.41 -1.35
C ARG A 110 3.79 6.71 -1.21
N LEU A 111 3.04 6.66 -2.31
CA LEU A 111 1.79 5.91 -2.41
C LEU A 111 2.07 4.43 -2.75
N LEU A 112 1.13 3.56 -2.41
CA LEU A 112 1.14 2.16 -2.81
C LEU A 112 0.71 2.04 -4.28
N CYS A 113 1.40 1.21 -5.04
CA CYS A 113 1.03 0.87 -6.42
C CYS A 113 -0.23 0.01 -6.48
N SER A 114 -0.94 0.02 -7.61
CA SER A 114 -2.22 -0.70 -7.80
C SER A 114 -3.31 -0.35 -6.77
N HIS A 115 -3.29 0.84 -6.16
CA HIS A 115 -4.24 1.22 -5.12
C HIS A 115 -5.13 2.40 -5.54
N ASN A 116 -6.39 2.33 -5.09
CA ASN A 116 -7.33 3.43 -5.19
C ASN A 116 -7.25 4.30 -3.93
N TYR A 117 -7.15 5.61 -4.13
CA TYR A 117 -7.11 6.62 -3.08
C TYR A 117 -8.30 7.56 -3.22
N VAL A 118 -8.85 7.96 -2.08
CA VAL A 118 -9.87 9.00 -1.98
C VAL A 118 -9.19 10.28 -1.51
N PHE A 119 -9.46 11.38 -2.22
CA PHE A 119 -8.91 12.71 -1.97
C PHE A 119 -10.03 13.69 -1.62
N ARG A 120 -9.71 14.63 -0.74
CA ARG A 120 -10.49 15.86 -0.56
C ARG A 120 -9.57 17.03 -0.25
N ALA A 121 -10.03 18.24 -0.52
CA ALA A 121 -9.25 19.45 -0.21
C ALA A 121 -10.10 20.57 0.34
N PHE A 122 -9.45 21.57 0.94
CA PHE A 122 -10.08 22.84 1.32
C PHE A 122 -9.08 23.99 1.22
N ALA A 123 -9.57 25.20 0.95
CA ALA A 123 -8.77 26.42 0.90
C ALA A 123 -8.60 27.03 2.31
N HIS A 124 -7.39 27.49 2.63
CA HIS A 124 -7.04 28.07 3.92
C HIS A 124 -7.72 29.41 4.17
N ALA A 125 -8.04 29.70 5.43
CA ALA A 125 -8.52 31.02 5.84
C ALA A 125 -7.44 32.10 5.61
N ASN A 126 -7.88 33.35 5.48
CA ASN A 126 -7.00 34.52 5.53
C ASN A 126 -7.53 35.54 6.53
N SER A 127 -6.87 36.70 6.64
CA SER A 127 -7.25 37.77 7.58
C SER A 127 -8.66 38.32 7.39
N SER A 128 -9.33 38.01 6.28
CA SER A 128 -10.63 38.58 5.92
C SER A 128 -11.71 37.54 5.63
N ARG A 129 -11.38 36.24 5.54
CA ARG A 129 -12.31 35.17 5.17
C ARG A 129 -11.94 33.86 5.88
N GLN A 130 -12.96 33.15 6.34
CA GLN A 130 -12.82 31.80 6.89
C GLN A 130 -12.43 30.77 5.81
N ARG A 131 -11.94 29.59 6.24
CA ARG A 131 -11.64 28.44 5.37
C ARG A 131 -12.83 28.05 4.49
N SER A 132 -12.60 27.39 3.37
CA SER A 132 -13.69 26.84 2.56
C SER A 132 -14.29 25.58 3.21
N ALA A 133 -15.43 25.15 2.68
CA ALA A 133 -15.88 23.77 2.84
C ALA A 133 -14.88 22.81 2.15
N PHE A 134 -14.98 21.52 2.49
CA PHE A 134 -14.26 20.49 1.74
C PHE A 134 -14.82 20.36 0.33
N THR A 135 -13.97 19.89 -0.59
CA THR A 135 -14.42 19.41 -1.90
C THR A 135 -15.26 18.16 -1.76
N GLU A 136 -15.96 17.79 -2.83
CA GLU A 136 -16.42 16.41 -2.99
C GLU A 136 -15.23 15.45 -3.00
N ASN A 137 -15.50 14.18 -2.67
CA ASN A 137 -14.50 13.13 -2.70
C ASN A 137 -14.10 12.85 -4.15
N LEU A 138 -12.80 12.91 -4.43
CA LEU A 138 -12.23 12.52 -5.70
C LEU A 138 -11.53 11.17 -5.52
N THR A 139 -11.83 10.19 -6.36
CA THR A 139 -11.10 8.92 -6.36
C THR A 139 -10.12 8.90 -7.53
N CYS A 140 -8.84 8.65 -7.24
CA CYS A 140 -7.80 8.43 -8.24
C CYS A 140 -7.01 7.17 -7.88
N SER A 141 -6.30 6.60 -8.85
CA SER A 141 -5.57 5.35 -8.69
C SER A 141 -4.11 5.53 -9.07
N THR A 142 -3.21 4.85 -8.36
CA THR A 142 -1.83 4.65 -8.81
C THR A 142 -1.83 3.68 -9.99
N LEU A 143 -0.77 3.71 -10.80
CA LEU A 143 -0.53 2.70 -11.82
C LEU A 143 -0.29 1.34 -11.18
N GLU A 144 -0.47 0.29 -11.98
CA GLU A 144 -0.12 -1.06 -11.58
C GLU A 144 1.34 -1.10 -11.12
N CYS A 145 1.61 -1.86 -10.05
CA CYS A 145 2.97 -2.14 -9.62
C CYS A 145 3.81 -2.59 -10.83
N PRO A 146 5.10 -2.20 -10.91
CA PRO A 146 5.96 -2.77 -11.92
C PRO A 146 5.98 -4.27 -11.66
N VAL A 147 5.32 -5.03 -12.53
CA VAL A 147 5.57 -6.45 -12.64
C VAL A 147 7.00 -6.57 -13.14
N GLU A 148 7.96 -6.59 -12.22
CA GLU A 148 9.15 -7.39 -12.45
C GLU A 148 8.63 -8.82 -12.48
N CYS A 149 8.21 -9.23 -13.67
CA CYS A 149 7.73 -10.56 -13.89
C CYS A 149 8.91 -11.49 -13.60
N ASP A 150 8.86 -12.10 -12.42
CA ASP A 150 9.93 -12.94 -11.96
C ASP A 150 9.58 -14.36 -12.39
N ALA A 151 10.26 -14.83 -13.43
CA ALA A 151 10.05 -16.17 -13.95
C ALA A 151 10.31 -17.25 -12.89
N ASN A 152 10.96 -16.93 -11.77
CA ASN A 152 11.22 -17.85 -10.67
C ASN A 152 10.15 -17.80 -9.57
N VAL A 153 9.25 -16.80 -9.57
CA VAL A 153 8.10 -16.70 -8.66
C VAL A 153 6.91 -17.44 -9.26
N LYS A 154 6.30 -18.34 -8.47
CA LYS A 154 5.19 -19.21 -8.85
C LYS A 154 4.17 -19.35 -7.72
N GLY A 155 2.90 -19.55 -8.09
CA GLY A 155 1.79 -19.87 -7.20
C GLY A 155 1.92 -21.21 -6.44
N VAL A 156 1.13 -21.33 -5.37
CA VAL A 156 0.98 -22.56 -4.57
C VAL A 156 0.63 -23.76 -5.47
N ASP A 157 -0.33 -23.59 -6.38
CA ASP A 157 -0.81 -24.65 -7.27
C ASP A 157 0.28 -25.18 -8.21
N PHE A 158 1.15 -24.29 -8.71
CA PHE A 158 2.28 -24.69 -9.55
C PHE A 158 3.20 -25.63 -8.77
N TRP A 159 3.61 -25.23 -7.57
CA TRP A 159 4.49 -26.03 -6.72
C TRP A 159 3.85 -27.36 -6.31
N ALA A 160 2.55 -27.36 -6.00
CA ALA A 160 1.82 -28.57 -5.63
C ALA A 160 1.77 -29.60 -6.78
N THR A 161 1.65 -29.13 -8.03
CA THR A 161 1.44 -29.98 -9.22
C THR A 161 2.72 -30.36 -9.97
N HIS A 162 3.83 -29.64 -9.76
CA HIS A 162 5.09 -29.85 -10.50
C HIS A 162 6.19 -30.51 -9.66
N TYR A 163 5.84 -31.17 -8.55
CA TYR A 163 6.76 -32.04 -7.82
C TYR A 163 6.92 -33.40 -8.54
N PRO A 164 8.15 -33.93 -8.69
CA PRO A 164 9.43 -33.35 -8.23
C PRO A 164 10.13 -32.49 -9.31
N ASP A 165 9.66 -32.52 -10.56
CA ASP A 165 10.43 -32.09 -11.72
C ASP A 165 10.80 -30.60 -11.74
N ALA A 166 9.94 -29.72 -11.21
CA ALA A 166 10.22 -28.29 -11.14
C ALA A 166 10.84 -27.85 -9.81
N TRP A 167 10.88 -28.73 -8.80
CA TRP A 167 11.32 -28.34 -7.46
C TRP A 167 12.85 -28.11 -7.43
N PRO A 168 13.34 -27.07 -6.73
CA PRO A 168 14.77 -26.83 -6.61
C PRO A 168 15.50 -28.05 -6.01
N ALA A 169 16.60 -28.48 -6.63
CA ALA A 169 17.38 -29.65 -6.20
C ALA A 169 17.82 -29.55 -4.71
N ALA A 170 18.18 -28.35 -4.27
CA ALA A 170 18.53 -28.09 -2.87
C ALA A 170 17.38 -28.41 -1.89
N VAL A 171 16.13 -28.21 -2.30
CA VAL A 171 14.94 -28.53 -1.48
C VAL A 171 14.60 -30.01 -1.57
N LEU A 172 14.76 -30.63 -2.74
CA LEU A 172 14.58 -32.08 -2.91
C LEU A 172 15.55 -32.88 -2.02
N GLU A 173 16.80 -32.45 -1.92
CA GLU A 173 17.85 -33.11 -1.13
C GLU A 173 17.84 -32.69 0.34
N GLY A 174 17.67 -31.39 0.63
CA GLY A 174 17.84 -30.81 1.96
C GLY A 174 16.55 -30.53 2.72
N GLY A 175 15.39 -30.53 2.05
CA GLY A 175 14.12 -30.10 2.63
C GLY A 175 14.05 -28.59 2.87
N LEU A 176 13.07 -28.18 3.69
CA LEU A 176 12.94 -26.80 4.19
C LEU A 176 12.65 -26.81 5.69
N MET A 177 13.23 -25.84 6.40
CA MET A 177 12.76 -25.49 7.74
C MET A 177 11.55 -24.58 7.58
N ILE A 178 10.44 -24.86 8.28
CA ILE A 178 9.24 -24.04 8.30
C ILE A 178 8.89 -23.81 9.78
N GLY A 179 8.89 -22.55 10.21
CA GLY A 179 8.93 -22.25 11.65
C GLY A 179 10.10 -22.94 12.34
N CYS A 180 9.78 -23.78 13.32
CA CYS A 180 10.76 -24.50 14.13
C CYS A 180 10.94 -25.97 13.72
N THR A 181 10.34 -26.40 12.60
CA THR A 181 10.32 -27.80 12.17
C THR A 181 11.02 -27.96 10.83
N SER A 182 11.86 -29.00 10.70
CA SER A 182 12.47 -29.37 9.41
C SER A 182 11.58 -30.38 8.70
N TYR A 183 11.24 -30.11 7.44
CA TYR A 183 10.40 -30.95 6.61
C TYR A 183 11.17 -31.45 5.38
N THR A 184 10.98 -32.72 5.05
CA THR A 184 11.45 -33.28 3.77
C THR A 184 10.61 -32.77 2.61
N ALA A 185 11.14 -32.86 1.38
CA ALA A 185 10.40 -32.47 0.18
C ALA A 185 9.06 -33.22 0.02
N GLU A 186 9.01 -34.50 0.40
CA GLU A 186 7.78 -35.30 0.40
C GLU A 186 6.75 -34.78 1.40
N GLN A 187 7.18 -34.42 2.62
CA GLN A 187 6.28 -33.85 3.63
C GLN A 187 5.73 -32.50 3.20
N LEU A 188 6.58 -31.64 2.61
CA LEU A 188 6.18 -30.34 2.07
C LEU A 188 5.13 -30.51 0.96
N LYS A 189 5.31 -31.48 0.06
CA LYS A 189 4.32 -31.81 -0.97
C LYS A 189 3.00 -32.26 -0.36
N THR A 190 3.03 -33.13 0.64
CA THR A 190 1.81 -33.57 1.33
C THR A 190 1.06 -32.40 1.95
N ILE A 191 1.77 -31.44 2.56
CA ILE A 191 1.16 -30.23 3.11
C ILE A 191 0.49 -29.39 2.00
N LEU A 192 1.17 -29.16 0.88
CA LEU A 192 0.61 -28.41 -0.26
C LEU A 192 -0.63 -29.08 -0.87
N LEU A 193 -0.73 -30.41 -0.82
CA LEU A 193 -1.89 -31.15 -1.30
C LEU A 193 -3.04 -31.23 -0.29
N THR A 194 -2.80 -30.79 0.95
CA THR A 194 -3.83 -30.77 2.00
C THR A 194 -4.75 -29.57 1.78
N THR A 195 -6.03 -29.82 1.50
CA THR A 195 -7.03 -28.75 1.41
C THR A 195 -7.21 -28.10 2.79
N PRO A 196 -7.03 -26.76 2.92
CA PRO A 196 -7.31 -26.07 4.16
C PRO A 196 -8.78 -26.26 4.55
N GLY A 197 -9.04 -26.62 5.81
CA GLY A 197 -10.40 -26.57 6.34
C GLY A 197 -10.95 -25.15 6.34
N GLU A 198 -12.27 -24.99 6.38
CA GLU A 198 -12.88 -23.67 6.51
C GLU A 198 -12.39 -22.98 7.80
N GLY A 199 -11.74 -21.83 7.66
CA GLY A 199 -11.14 -21.10 8.78
C GLY A 199 -9.79 -21.63 9.28
N ASP A 200 -9.23 -22.67 8.65
CA ASP A 200 -7.87 -23.17 8.97
C ASP A 200 -6.80 -22.28 8.34
N CYS A 201 -6.53 -21.17 9.02
CA CYS A 201 -5.52 -20.22 8.58
C CYS A 201 -4.11 -20.83 8.65
N THR A 202 -3.84 -21.80 9.53
CA THR A 202 -2.51 -22.38 9.71
C THR A 202 -2.10 -23.18 8.49
N THR A 203 -3.00 -23.99 7.95
CA THR A 203 -2.74 -24.73 6.69
C THR A 203 -2.58 -23.76 5.52
N ALA A 204 -3.41 -22.71 5.43
CA ALA A 204 -3.27 -21.68 4.42
C ALA A 204 -1.92 -20.94 4.51
N LEU A 205 -1.48 -20.59 5.71
CA LEU A 205 -0.19 -19.95 5.95
C LEU A 205 0.97 -20.89 5.57
N LEU A 206 0.89 -22.17 5.94
CA LEU A 206 1.86 -23.18 5.54
C LEU A 206 2.01 -23.23 4.01
N HIS A 207 0.90 -23.21 3.27
CA HIS A 207 0.95 -23.18 1.80
C HIS A 207 1.74 -21.98 1.27
N GLN A 208 1.46 -20.79 1.80
CA GLN A 208 2.12 -19.56 1.37
C GLN A 208 3.61 -19.55 1.73
N VAL A 209 3.98 -19.98 2.95
CA VAL A 209 5.38 -20.05 3.39
C VAL A 209 6.17 -21.06 2.55
N ILE A 210 5.58 -22.22 2.25
CA ILE A 210 6.22 -23.23 1.40
C ILE A 210 6.44 -22.67 -0.01
N ALA A 211 5.41 -22.06 -0.62
CA ALA A 211 5.53 -21.47 -1.95
C ALA A 211 6.58 -20.34 -2.00
N ALA A 212 6.59 -19.45 -1.01
CA ALA A 212 7.56 -18.36 -0.94
C ALA A 212 9.01 -18.88 -0.81
N ARG A 213 9.26 -19.86 0.05
CA ARG A 213 10.59 -20.47 0.18
C ARG A 213 11.00 -21.25 -1.06
N LEU A 214 10.07 -21.92 -1.75
CA LEU A 214 10.34 -22.55 -3.04
C LEU A 214 10.70 -21.51 -4.11
N ASN A 215 10.02 -20.37 -4.16
CA ASN A 215 10.36 -19.26 -5.07
C ASN A 215 11.79 -18.75 -4.80
N ILE A 216 12.15 -18.54 -3.52
CA ILE A 216 13.51 -18.12 -3.13
C ILE A 216 14.55 -19.17 -3.55
N ALA A 217 14.29 -20.45 -3.27
CA ALA A 217 15.19 -21.54 -3.65
C ALA A 217 15.28 -21.74 -5.19
N ASN A 218 14.24 -21.34 -5.92
CA ASN A 218 14.19 -21.34 -7.39
C ASN A 218 14.88 -20.11 -8.01
N GLY A 219 15.43 -19.21 -7.20
CA GLY A 219 16.19 -18.05 -7.67
C GLY A 219 15.35 -16.79 -7.89
N ALA A 220 14.27 -16.60 -7.13
CA ALA A 220 13.56 -15.32 -7.10
C ALA A 220 14.53 -14.15 -6.85
N SER A 221 14.22 -13.01 -7.46
CA SER A 221 14.94 -11.75 -7.39
C SER A 221 15.15 -11.26 -5.96
N GLU A 222 16.21 -10.47 -5.75
CA GLU A 222 16.47 -9.84 -4.45
C GLU A 222 15.30 -8.93 -4.01
N VAL A 223 14.55 -8.37 -4.96
CA VAL A 223 13.36 -7.56 -4.67
C VAL A 223 12.28 -8.41 -4.01
N TYR A 224 11.97 -9.60 -4.56
CA TYR A 224 11.01 -10.54 -3.97
C TYR A 224 11.46 -11.02 -2.59
N VAL A 225 12.74 -11.35 -2.44
CA VAL A 225 13.32 -11.81 -1.17
C VAL A 225 13.15 -10.74 -0.09
N ASN A 226 13.50 -9.48 -0.40
CA ASN A 226 13.39 -8.38 0.57
C ASN A 226 11.94 -8.06 0.92
N LEU A 227 11.01 -8.13 -0.04
CA LEU A 227 9.60 -7.85 0.21
C LEU A 227 8.93 -8.90 1.11
N THR A 228 9.34 -10.16 1.01
CA THR A 228 8.73 -11.27 1.76
C THR A 228 9.40 -11.55 3.11
N ALA A 229 10.57 -10.97 3.38
CA ALA A 229 11.40 -11.29 4.54
C ALA A 229 10.68 -11.12 5.89
N GLU A 230 10.01 -9.99 6.09
CA GLU A 230 9.30 -9.72 7.36
C GLU A 230 8.11 -10.67 7.57
N SER A 231 7.29 -10.87 6.54
CA SER A 231 6.17 -11.81 6.60
C SER A 231 6.63 -13.25 6.82
N LEU A 232 7.74 -13.67 6.21
CA LEU A 232 8.33 -15.00 6.45
C LEU A 232 8.81 -15.16 7.89
N ALA A 233 9.48 -14.14 8.45
CA ALA A 233 9.90 -14.16 9.85
C ALA A 233 8.71 -14.19 10.81
N GLY A 234 7.65 -13.42 10.54
CA GLY A 234 6.41 -13.45 11.30
C GLY A 234 5.69 -14.79 11.22
N ALA A 235 5.65 -15.39 10.02
CA ALA A 235 5.07 -16.71 9.80
C ALA A 235 5.85 -17.81 10.52
N ASP A 236 7.18 -17.76 10.51
CA ASP A 236 7.99 -18.70 11.27
C ASP A 236 7.75 -18.60 12.78
N ALA A 237 7.67 -17.37 13.31
CA ALA A 237 7.37 -17.15 14.72
C ALA A 237 5.99 -17.71 15.10
N PHE A 238 4.96 -17.50 14.26
CA PHE A 238 3.64 -18.09 14.44
C PHE A 238 3.69 -19.63 14.44
N LEU A 239 4.36 -20.23 13.45
CA LEU A 239 4.47 -21.68 13.30
C LEU A 239 5.32 -22.35 14.39
N CYS A 240 6.15 -21.58 15.10
CA CYS A 240 6.84 -21.99 16.33
C CYS A 240 5.95 -21.92 17.59
N GLY A 241 4.70 -21.48 17.48
CA GLY A 241 3.76 -21.31 18.60
C GLY A 241 3.68 -19.88 19.17
N GLY A 242 4.17 -18.88 18.43
CA GLY A 242 4.04 -17.47 18.80
C GLY A 242 2.65 -16.89 18.53
N GLU A 243 2.39 -15.70 19.10
CA GLU A 243 1.17 -14.93 18.86
C GLU A 243 1.37 -14.00 17.66
N ALA A 244 0.80 -14.35 16.51
CA ALA A 244 0.72 -13.48 15.34
C ALA A 244 -0.63 -13.64 14.64
N ASP A 245 -1.07 -12.59 13.94
CA ASP A 245 -2.31 -12.62 13.16
C ASP A 245 -2.10 -13.39 11.84
N CYS A 246 -2.40 -14.68 11.90
CA CYS A 246 -2.24 -15.65 10.82
C CYS A 246 -2.93 -15.24 9.49
N PRO A 247 -4.18 -14.71 9.48
CA PRO A 247 -4.78 -14.08 8.30
C PRO A 247 -3.95 -12.95 7.68
N SER A 248 -3.44 -12.02 8.48
CA SER A 248 -2.60 -10.90 7.98
C SER A 248 -1.31 -11.41 7.33
N LEU A 249 -0.64 -12.39 7.95
CA LEU A 249 0.56 -13.02 7.39
C LEU A 249 0.27 -13.74 6.07
N THR A 250 -0.87 -14.44 5.98
CA THR A 250 -1.29 -15.13 4.75
C THR A 250 -1.55 -14.14 3.62
N ASN A 251 -2.27 -13.05 3.90
CA ASN A 251 -2.61 -12.02 2.92
C ASN A 251 -1.38 -11.26 2.41
N THR A 252 -0.43 -10.96 3.29
CA THR A 252 0.79 -10.24 2.91
C THR A 252 1.69 -11.07 1.99
N LEU A 253 1.89 -12.36 2.30
CA LEU A 253 2.65 -13.28 1.44
C LEU A 253 1.98 -13.49 0.08
N ASP A 254 0.65 -13.63 0.05
CA ASP A 254 -0.11 -13.80 -1.19
C ASP A 254 -0.06 -12.54 -2.06
N SER A 255 -0.18 -11.37 -1.43
CA SER A 255 -0.06 -10.06 -2.09
C SER A 255 1.35 -9.85 -2.66
N ALA A 256 2.39 -10.18 -1.89
CA ALA A 256 3.77 -10.11 -2.35
C ALA A 256 4.01 -11.04 -3.54
N ARG A 257 3.47 -12.26 -3.54
CA ARG A 257 3.55 -13.15 -4.71
C ARG A 257 2.87 -12.56 -5.94
N ALA A 258 1.64 -12.06 -5.77
CA ALA A 258 0.85 -11.51 -6.87
C ALA A 258 1.53 -10.33 -7.59
N GLN A 259 2.43 -9.60 -6.91
CA GLN A 259 3.21 -8.52 -7.52
C GLN A 259 4.29 -9.01 -8.51
N PHE A 260 4.75 -10.26 -8.40
CA PHE A 260 5.87 -10.80 -9.20
C PHE A 260 5.47 -11.99 -10.09
N GLU A 261 4.27 -12.54 -9.93
CA GLU A 261 3.80 -13.69 -10.70
C GLU A 261 3.56 -13.32 -12.18
N CYS A 262 4.29 -13.97 -13.09
CA CYS A 262 4.15 -13.72 -14.52
C CYS A 262 2.76 -14.12 -15.05
N PRO A 263 2.13 -13.32 -15.93
CA PRO A 263 0.89 -13.71 -16.58
C PRO A 263 1.11 -14.98 -17.43
N VAL A 264 0.21 -15.95 -17.30
CA VAL A 264 0.21 -17.16 -18.12
C VAL A 264 0.01 -16.75 -19.58
N GLN A 265 1.03 -16.92 -20.42
CA GLN A 265 0.90 -16.75 -21.86
C GLN A 265 -0.14 -17.77 -22.36
N LYS A 266 -1.30 -17.28 -22.82
CA LYS A 266 -2.36 -18.09 -23.44
C LYS A 266 -1.98 -18.49 -24.86
#